data_AF-X0WAE7-F1
#
_entry.id   AF-X0WAE7-F1
#
_cell.length_a   1.000
_cell.length_b   1.000
_cell.length_c   1.000
_cell.angle_alpha   90.00
_cell.angle_beta   90.00
_cell.angle_gamma   90.00
#
_symmetry.space_group_name_H-M   'P 1'
#
loop_
_entity.id
_entity.type
_entity.pdbx_description
1 polymer ?
#
loop_
_entity_poly.entity_id
_entity_poly.type
_entity_poly.pdbx_seq_one_letter_code
_entity_poly.pdbx_strand_id
1 'polypeptide(L)'
;MLRRFSLYGFLKNQQYYDYFLLLAFIQMGLSYFLIGVLIAFREIMINIIEIPSGAIADLYGRRKSMILSFVAYIISFVTFGLSGMAAMQFKLALHTLMPLLFLAMSFFAIGDAF
;
A
#
# COMPACT_ATOMS: atom_id res chain seq x y z
N MET A 1 11.33 9.28 25.64
CA MET A 1 11.39 8.57 24.35
C MET A 1 10.31 7.49 24.20
N LEU A 2 10.07 6.64 25.22
CA LEU A 2 9.06 5.57 25.21
C LEU A 2 7.64 6.00 24.80
N ARG A 3 7.13 7.14 25.32
CA ARG A 3 5.78 7.62 24.95
C ARG A 3 5.62 7.89 23.45
N ARG A 4 6.63 8.48 22.80
CA ARG A 4 6.59 8.79 21.36
C ARG A 4 6.60 7.50 20.52
N PHE A 5 7.37 6.51 20.94
CA PHE A 5 7.43 5.20 20.28
C PHE A 5 6.12 4.42 20.44
N SER A 6 5.55 4.40 21.66
CA SER A 6 4.27 3.76 21.93
C SER A 6 3.10 4.43 21.18
N LEU A 7 3.05 5.76 21.16
CA LEU A 7 2.06 6.51 20.37
C LEU A 7 2.20 6.24 18.87
N TYR A 8 3.44 6.20 18.36
CA TYR A 8 3.68 5.84 16.96
C TYR A 8 3.18 4.42 16.65
N GLY A 9 3.53 3.42 17.46
CA GLY A 9 3.05 2.05 17.27
C GLY A 9 1.53 1.93 17.34
N PHE A 10 0.91 2.63 18.29
CA PHE A 10 -0.55 2.67 18.40
C PHE A 10 -1.21 3.26 17.16
N LEU A 11 -0.72 4.41 16.67
CA LEU A 11 -1.28 5.08 15.50
C LEU A 11 -0.99 4.32 14.19
N LYS A 12 0.21 3.72 14.04
CA LYS A 12 0.55 2.91 12.85
C LYS A 12 -0.30 1.64 12.77
N ASN A 13 -0.61 1.01 13.91
CA ASN A 13 -1.38 -0.24 13.95
C ASN A 13 -2.89 -0.06 13.70
N GLN A 14 -3.37 1.16 13.41
CA GLN A 14 -4.75 1.40 13.03
C GLN A 14 -4.99 1.02 11.56
N GLN A 15 -4.99 -0.27 11.26
CA GLN A 15 -5.19 -0.82 9.92
C GLN A 15 -6.67 -0.89 9.51
N TYR A 16 -7.48 0.09 9.94
CA TYR A 16 -8.91 0.14 9.59
C TYR A 16 -9.14 0.25 8.08
N TYR A 17 -8.16 0.79 7.35
CA TYR A 17 -8.24 0.99 5.91
C TYR A 17 -8.31 -0.33 5.12
N ASP A 18 -7.83 -1.46 5.63
CA ASP A 18 -7.79 -2.72 4.87
C ASP A 18 -9.19 -3.20 4.47
N TYR A 19 -10.17 -3.10 5.39
CA TYR A 19 -11.55 -3.45 5.09
C TYR A 19 -12.21 -2.48 4.10
N PHE A 20 -11.91 -1.19 4.21
CA PHE A 20 -12.40 -0.19 3.25
C PHE A 20 -11.77 -0.34 1.87
N LEU A 21 -10.51 -0.77 1.80
CA LEU A 21 -9.82 -1.05 0.54
C LEU A 21 -10.46 -2.23 -0.18
N LEU A 22 -10.82 -3.29 0.55
CA LEU A 22 -11.57 -4.42 -0.01
C LEU A 22 -12.93 -3.95 -0.56
N LEU A 23 -13.66 -3.12 0.21
CA LEU A 23 -14.94 -2.57 -0.23
C LEU A 23 -14.78 -1.71 -1.50
N ALA A 24 -13.71 -0.92 -1.57
CA ALA A 24 -13.38 -0.11 -2.74
C ALA A 24 -13.11 -0.98 -3.98
N PHE A 25 -12.35 -2.08 -3.86
CA PHE A 25 -12.12 -2.97 -4.99
C PHE A 25 -13.39 -3.67 -5.48
N ILE A 26 -14.30 -4.03 -4.57
CA ILE A 26 -15.63 -4.56 -4.94
C ILE A 26 -16.42 -3.48 -5.71
N GLN A 27 -16.41 -2.23 -5.24
CA GLN A 27 -17.07 -1.12 -5.94
C GLN A 27 -16.45 -0.80 -7.30
N MET A 28 -15.16 -1.07 -7.49
CA MET A 28 -14.47 -0.98 -8.79
C MET A 28 -14.82 -2.13 -9.75
N GLY A 29 -15.64 -3.10 -9.32
CA GLY A 29 -16.08 -4.23 -10.14
C GLY A 29 -15.07 -5.38 -10.24
N LEU A 30 -14.08 -5.45 -9.34
CA LEU A 30 -13.16 -6.60 -9.30
C LEU A 30 -13.87 -7.84 -8.76
N SER A 31 -13.53 -9.01 -9.32
CA SER A 31 -13.90 -10.29 -8.73
C SER A 31 -13.04 -10.60 -7.50
N TYR A 32 -13.57 -11.40 -6.57
CA TYR A 32 -12.83 -11.84 -5.39
C TYR A 32 -11.51 -12.54 -5.72
N PHE A 33 -11.44 -13.23 -6.86
CA PHE A 33 -10.19 -13.84 -7.35
C PHE A 33 -9.12 -12.78 -7.65
N LEU A 34 -9.47 -11.73 -8.39
CA LEU A 34 -8.53 -10.65 -8.73
C LEU A 34 -8.10 -9.86 -7.49
N ILE A 35 -9.02 -9.63 -6.55
CA ILE A 35 -8.68 -9.03 -5.25
C ILE A 35 -7.66 -9.91 -4.52
N GLY A 36 -7.89 -11.23 -4.47
CA GLY A 36 -6.96 -12.19 -3.89
C GLY A 36 -5.58 -12.16 -4.55
N VAL A 37 -5.51 -12.03 -5.89
CA VAL A 37 -4.25 -11.89 -6.62
C VAL A 37 -3.52 -10.60 -6.24
N LEU A 38 -4.22 -9.47 -6.12
CA LEU A 38 -3.61 -8.19 -5.71
C LEU A 38 -3.06 -8.26 -4.28
N ILE A 39 -3.81 -8.86 -3.35
CA ILE A 39 -3.38 -9.05 -1.97
C ILE A 39 -2.17 -9.99 -1.92
N ALA A 40 -2.22 -11.14 -2.60
CA ALA A 40 -1.10 -12.08 -2.64
C ALA A 40 0.17 -11.43 -3.22
N PHE A 41 0.02 -10.64 -4.30
CA PHE A 41 1.12 -9.88 -4.87
C PHE A 41 1.73 -8.89 -3.86
N ARG A 42 0.89 -8.14 -3.14
CA ARG A 42 1.34 -7.22 -2.08
C ARG A 42 2.15 -7.94 -1.01
N GLU A 43 1.65 -9.06 -0.48
CA GLU A 43 2.34 -9.83 0.56
C GLU A 43 3.69 -10.38 0.08
N ILE A 44 3.77 -10.86 -1.18
CA ILE A 44 5.03 -11.29 -1.77
C ILE A 44 6.02 -10.11 -1.87
N MET A 45 5.56 -8.95 -2.31
CA MET A 45 6.39 -7.75 -2.41
C MET A 45 6.89 -7.29 -1.03
N ILE A 46 6.05 -7.31 0.02
CA ILE A 46 6.47 -6.97 1.38
C ILE A 46 7.63 -7.86 1.82
N ASN A 47 7.47 -9.18 1.72
CA ASN A 47 8.52 -10.14 2.12
C ASN A 47 9.84 -9.93 1.34
N ILE A 48 9.77 -9.57 0.06
CA ILE A 48 10.97 -9.29 -0.75
C ILE A 48 11.64 -7.98 -0.33
N ILE A 49 10.85 -6.97 0.03
CA ILE A 49 11.34 -5.61 0.33
C ILE A 49 11.77 -5.45 1.79
N GLU A 50 11.27 -6.29 2.71
CA GLU A 50 11.58 -6.23 4.14
C GLU A 50 13.08 -6.42 4.45
N ILE A 51 13.75 -7.30 3.72
CA ILE A 51 15.20 -7.53 3.88
C ILE A 51 16.01 -6.29 3.44
N PRO A 52 15.85 -5.77 2.20
CA PRO A 52 16.60 -4.59 1.77
C PRO A 52 16.19 -3.32 2.52
N SER A 53 14.93 -3.18 2.95
CA SER A 53 14.50 -2.01 3.73
C SER A 53 15.22 -1.91 5.06
N GLY A 54 15.41 -3.03 5.76
CA GLY A 54 16.20 -3.12 6.99
C GLY A 54 17.65 -2.68 6.76
N ALA A 55 18.30 -3.21 5.72
CA ALA A 55 19.66 -2.82 5.36
C ALA A 55 19.77 -1.31 5.02
N ILE A 56 18.80 -0.76 4.29
CA ILE A 56 18.76 0.67 3.96
C ILE A 56 18.57 1.52 5.23
N ALA A 57 17.74 1.08 6.18
CA ALA A 57 17.51 1.78 7.44
C ALA A 57 18.77 1.85 8.33
N ASP A 58 19.59 0.81 8.30
CA ASP A 58 20.85 0.77 9.04
C ASP A 58 21.94 1.62 8.37
N LEU A 59 22.01 1.66 7.04
CA LEU A 59 23.02 2.43 6.30
C LEU A 59 22.69 3.93 6.18
N TYR A 60 21.46 4.29 5.85
CA TYR A 60 21.05 5.67 5.56
C TYR A 60 20.33 6.36 6.72
N GLY A 61 20.05 5.61 7.79
CA GLY A 61 19.46 6.08 9.03
C GLY A 61 17.93 6.01 9.06
N ARG A 62 17.41 5.57 10.21
CA ARG A 62 15.98 5.28 10.46
C ARG A 62 15.01 6.41 10.12
N ARG A 63 15.41 7.68 10.30
CA ARG A 63 14.54 8.83 10.01
C ARG A 63 14.23 8.95 8.51
N LYS A 64 15.21 8.75 7.65
CA LYS A 64 15.03 8.86 6.19
C LYS A 64 14.21 7.69 5.65
N SER A 65 14.45 6.49 6.17
CA SER A 65 13.65 5.30 5.88
C SER A 65 12.18 5.46 6.25
N MET A 66 11.89 6.03 7.43
CA MET A 66 10.51 6.31 7.84
C MET A 66 9.82 7.35 6.92
N ILE A 67 10.55 8.37 6.47
CA ILE A 67 10.01 9.34 5.49
C ILE A 67 9.70 8.65 4.16
N LEU A 68 10.58 7.76 3.70
CA LEU A 68 10.37 6.99 2.46
C LEU A 68 9.12 6.11 2.55
N SER A 69 8.91 5.40 3.68
CA SER A 69 7.69 4.64 3.95
C SER A 69 6.43 5.49 3.77
N PHE A 70 6.38 6.64 4.47
CA PHE A 70 5.21 7.52 4.40
C PHE A 70 4.96 8.10 3.01
N VAL A 71 6.02 8.47 2.28
CA VAL A 71 5.89 8.95 0.89
C VAL A 71 5.36 7.84 -0.02
N ALA A 72 5.84 6.61 0.13
CA ALA A 72 5.36 5.46 -0.64
C ALA A 72 3.86 5.18 -0.36
N TYR A 73 3.43 5.22 0.90
CA TYR A 73 2.00 5.13 1.23
C TYR A 73 1.17 6.24 0.59
N ILE A 74 1.63 7.50 0.63
CA ILE A 74 0.91 8.62 0.00
C ILE A 74 0.73 8.35 -1.50
N ILE A 75 1.79 7.95 -2.20
CA ILE A 75 1.72 7.61 -3.63
C ILE A 75 0.74 6.46 -3.88
N SER A 76 0.79 5.43 -3.05
CA SER A 76 -0.11 4.28 -3.14
C SER A 76 -1.58 4.68 -2.98
N PHE A 77 -1.94 5.37 -1.90
CA PHE A 77 -3.32 5.77 -1.62
C PHE A 77 -3.85 6.82 -2.61
N VAL A 78 -3.01 7.73 -3.09
CA VAL A 78 -3.40 8.65 -4.18
C VAL A 78 -3.72 7.86 -5.46
N THR A 79 -2.90 6.86 -5.79
CA THR A 79 -3.13 6.02 -6.98
C THR A 79 -4.39 5.18 -6.83
N PHE A 80 -4.66 4.59 -5.65
CA PHE A 80 -5.92 3.91 -5.35
C PHE A 80 -7.14 4.84 -5.43
N GLY A 81 -7.04 6.05 -4.89
CA GLY A 81 -8.13 7.03 -4.95
C GLY A 81 -8.46 7.46 -6.38
N LEU A 82 -7.44 7.84 -7.16
CA LEU A 82 -7.62 8.27 -8.55
C LEU A 82 -8.14 7.14 -9.45
N SER A 83 -7.58 5.93 -9.31
CA SER A 83 -8.03 4.76 -10.07
C SER A 83 -9.45 4.35 -9.69
N GLY A 84 -9.81 4.40 -8.39
CA GLY A 84 -11.17 4.12 -7.92
C GLY A 84 -12.20 5.12 -8.43
N MET A 85 -11.89 6.41 -8.39
CA MET A 85 -12.74 7.46 -8.96
C MET A 85 -12.96 7.28 -10.46
N ALA A 86 -11.90 6.92 -11.21
CA ALA A 86 -11.98 6.70 -12.64
C ALA A 86 -12.73 5.40 -13.01
N ALA A 87 -12.56 4.34 -12.21
CA ALA A 87 -13.29 3.09 -12.35
C ALA A 87 -14.80 3.28 -12.13
N MET A 88 -15.19 4.03 -11.09
CA MET A 88 -16.61 4.34 -10.81
C MET A 88 -17.28 5.19 -11.90
N GLN A 89 -16.51 6.00 -12.63
CA GLN A 89 -17.02 6.78 -13.77
C GLN A 89 -17.13 5.95 -15.06
N PHE A 90 -16.91 4.63 -15.02
CA PHE A 90 -16.82 3.73 -16.19
C PHE A 90 -15.80 4.17 -17.25
N LYS A 91 -14.81 5.01 -16.86
CA LYS A 91 -13.83 5.58 -17.79
C LYS A 91 -12.63 4.68 -18.03
N LEU A 92 -12.40 3.69 -17.16
CA LEU A 92 -11.26 2.80 -17.26
C LEU A 92 -11.71 1.38 -17.59
N ALA A 93 -11.06 0.80 -18.59
CA ALA A 93 -11.18 -0.62 -18.87
C ALA A 93 -10.34 -1.44 -17.87
N LEU A 94 -10.73 -2.69 -17.64
CA LEU A 94 -10.05 -3.57 -16.67
C LEU A 94 -8.56 -3.76 -16.97
N HIS A 95 -8.17 -3.79 -18.25
CA HIS A 95 -6.77 -3.91 -18.68
C HIS A 95 -5.91 -2.70 -18.28
N THR A 96 -6.48 -1.51 -18.18
CA THR A 96 -5.79 -0.31 -17.67
C THR A 96 -5.83 -0.22 -16.15
N LEU A 97 -6.90 -0.72 -15.53
CA LEU A 97 -7.08 -0.67 -14.08
C LEU A 97 -6.10 -1.60 -13.36
N MET A 98 -5.94 -2.84 -13.84
CA MET A 98 -5.07 -3.83 -13.19
C MET A 98 -3.62 -3.37 -13.02
N PRO A 99 -2.92 -2.89 -14.06
CA PRO A 99 -1.54 -2.41 -13.91
C PRO A 99 -1.42 -1.24 -12.92
N LEU A 100 -2.40 -0.33 -12.89
CA LEU A 100 -2.42 0.77 -11.93
C LEU A 100 -2.59 0.28 -10.49
N LEU A 101 -3.44 -0.71 -10.27
CA LEU A 101 -3.62 -1.32 -8.96
C LEU A 101 -2.40 -2.13 -8.52
N PHE A 102 -1.74 -2.85 -9.43
CA PHE A 102 -0.46 -3.50 -9.13
C PHE A 102 0.62 -2.49 -8.77
N LEU A 103 0.73 -1.37 -9.50
CA LEU A 103 1.65 -0.28 -9.18
C LEU A 103 1.34 0.31 -7.79
N ALA A 104 0.07 0.56 -7.49
CA ALA A 104 -0.35 1.04 -6.17
C ALA A 104 -0.02 0.03 -5.06
N MET A 105 -0.21 -1.28 -5.29
CA MET A 105 0.18 -2.35 -4.36
C MET A 105 1.70 -2.43 -4.15
N SER A 106 2.52 -2.20 -5.17
CA SER A 106 3.97 -2.15 -5.02
C SER A 106 4.41 -1.00 -4.13
N PHE A 107 3.86 0.21 -4.33
CA PHE A 107 4.13 1.35 -3.45
C PHE A 107 3.61 1.12 -2.03
N PHE A 108 2.47 0.43 -1.89
CA PHE A 108 1.96 0.04 -0.59
C PHE A 108 2.94 -0.89 0.12
N ALA A 109 3.43 -1.91 -0.57
CA ALA A 109 4.38 -2.88 -0.03
C ALA A 109 5.71 -2.22 0.39
N ILE A 110 6.19 -1.24 -0.38
CA ILE A 110 7.33 -0.40 0.03
C ILE A 110 6.99 0.39 1.30
N GLY A 111 5.79 0.97 1.39
CA GLY A 111 5.35 1.66 2.60
C GLY A 111 5.38 0.76 3.83
N ASP A 112 4.88 -0.47 3.69
CA ASP A 112 4.73 -1.41 4.81
C ASP A 112 6.06 -2.02 5.26
N ALA A 113 6.96 -2.29 4.31
CA ALA A 113 8.26 -2.91 4.58
C ALA A 113 9.27 -1.97 5.30
N PHE A 114 9.04 -0.65 5.30
CA PHE A 114 9.92 0.36 5.91
C PHE A 114 9.38 0.93 7.25
#